data_AF-A0AAY4D643-F1
#
_entry.id   AF-A0AAY4D643-F1
#
_cell.length_a   1.000
_cell.length_b   1.000
_cell.length_c   1.000
_cell.angle_alpha   90.00
_cell.angle_beta   90.00
_cell.angle_gamma   90.00
#
_symmetry.space_group_name_H-M   'P 1'
#
loop_
_entity.id
_entity.type
_entity.pdbx_description
1 polymer ?
#
loop_
_entity_poly.entity_id
_entity_poly.type
_entity_poly.pdbx_seq_one_letter_code
_entity_poly.pdbx_strand_id
1 'polypeptide(L)'
;MALTNPMPMGPWKITVYDQENFQGKRMEFTSSCQNIMDCGFDNIRSLKVECGAWAGYEHSSFCGQQFVLERGDYPRWESWSGSNAYHIERLMSFRPICSANHKESKIVVFERENFIGRQWEMNDDYPSLQAMGWPNNEIGSMQVQSGAWVCYQYPGYRGYQYILECDRHGGEYKHYREWGSHAQTFQVQSLRRIQQ
;
A
#
# COMPACT_ATOMS: atom_id res chain seq x y z
N MET A 1 30.10 19.60 0.95
CA MET A 1 28.77 18.99 1.18
C MET A 1 28.30 18.47 -0.16
N ALA A 2 28.25 17.15 -0.35
CA ALA A 2 27.79 16.56 -1.60
C ALA A 2 26.26 16.68 -1.65
N LEU A 3 25.76 17.52 -2.55
CA LEU A 3 24.37 17.51 -2.97
C LEU A 3 24.16 16.20 -3.73
N THR A 4 23.64 15.18 -3.05
CA THR A 4 23.14 13.99 -3.74
C THR A 4 21.90 14.44 -4.50
N ASN A 5 22.07 14.77 -5.78
CA ASN A 5 20.96 14.88 -6.72
C ASN A 5 20.12 13.60 -6.56
N PRO A 6 18.80 13.71 -6.34
CA PRO A 6 17.95 12.53 -6.46
C PRO A 6 18.16 12.01 -7.88
N MET A 7 18.62 10.75 -8.00
CA MET A 7 18.70 10.11 -9.30
C MET A 7 17.33 10.28 -9.98
N PRO A 8 17.28 10.66 -11.26
CA PRO A 8 16.02 10.68 -11.98
C PRO A 8 15.43 9.27 -11.84
N MET A 9 14.31 9.17 -11.13
CA MET A 9 13.58 7.92 -11.03
C MET A 9 13.34 7.47 -12.47
N GLY A 10 13.91 6.33 -12.85
CA GLY A 10 13.58 5.69 -14.10
C GLY A 10 12.06 5.45 -14.17
N PRO A 11 11.51 5.00 -15.30
CA PRO A 11 10.11 4.57 -15.32
C PRO A 11 9.86 3.56 -14.18
N TRP A 12 8.68 3.64 -13.54
CA TRP A 12 8.26 2.62 -12.58
C TRP A 12 8.55 1.23 -13.17
N LYS A 13 9.13 0.35 -12.36
CA LYS A 13 9.49 -0.99 -12.81
C LYS A 13 9.28 -2.02 -11.70
N ILE A 14 8.58 -3.08 -12.06
CA ILE A 14 8.40 -4.29 -11.27
C ILE A 14 8.63 -5.51 -12.16
N THR A 15 9.39 -6.49 -11.65
CA THR A 15 9.59 -7.79 -12.29
C THR A 15 8.95 -8.88 -11.44
N VAL A 16 8.07 -9.69 -12.02
CA VAL A 16 7.36 -10.77 -11.32
C VAL A 16 7.80 -12.13 -11.82
N TYR A 17 7.72 -13.14 -10.95
CA TYR A 17 8.17 -14.51 -11.18
C TYR A 17 7.10 -15.51 -10.73
N ASP A 18 6.96 -16.61 -11.47
CA ASP A 18 6.00 -17.69 -11.15
C ASP A 18 6.54 -18.70 -10.12
N GLN A 19 7.81 -18.60 -9.74
CA GLN A 19 8.42 -19.37 -8.65
C GLN A 19 9.03 -18.46 -7.58
N GLU A 20 9.28 -19.01 -6.40
CA GLU A 20 9.98 -18.34 -5.31
C GLU A 20 11.45 -18.08 -5.67
N ASN A 21 12.09 -17.17 -4.93
CA ASN A 21 13.51 -16.84 -5.07
C ASN A 21 13.93 -16.44 -6.50
N PHE A 22 13.02 -15.75 -7.20
CA PHE A 22 13.24 -15.14 -8.51
C PHE A 22 13.57 -16.16 -9.62
N GLN A 23 12.92 -17.33 -9.56
CA GLN A 23 13.10 -18.42 -10.53
C GLN A 23 11.90 -18.54 -11.49
N GLY A 24 12.05 -19.42 -12.48
CA GLY A 24 10.96 -19.77 -13.39
C GLY A 24 10.65 -18.71 -14.45
N LYS A 25 9.40 -18.65 -14.89
CA LYS A 25 8.92 -17.65 -15.84
C LYS A 25 8.96 -16.28 -15.18
N ARG A 26 9.50 -15.29 -15.89
CA ARG A 26 9.55 -13.89 -15.43
C ARG A 26 8.97 -12.92 -16.45
N MET A 27 8.43 -11.81 -15.97
CA MET A 27 7.96 -10.72 -16.83
C MET A 27 8.16 -9.37 -16.13
N GLU A 28 8.56 -8.38 -16.91
CA GLU A 28 8.77 -7.01 -16.43
C GLU A 28 7.58 -6.13 -16.81
N PHE A 29 7.18 -5.25 -15.91
CA PHE A 29 6.08 -4.31 -16.09
C PHE A 29 6.51 -2.89 -15.75
N THR A 30 6.08 -1.95 -16.59
CA THR A 30 6.25 -0.50 -16.38
C THR A 30 4.93 0.25 -16.29
N SER A 31 3.82 -0.48 -16.32
CA SER A 31 2.44 0.02 -16.21
C SER A 31 1.60 -0.99 -15.42
N SER A 32 0.35 -0.63 -15.15
CA SER A 32 -0.56 -1.52 -14.43
C SER A 32 -0.86 -2.82 -15.20
N CYS A 33 -1.12 -3.89 -14.45
CA CYS A 33 -1.59 -5.17 -14.94
C CYS A 33 -2.90 -5.51 -14.21
N GLN A 34 -4.02 -5.56 -14.94
CA GLN A 34 -5.33 -5.87 -14.37
C GLN A 34 -5.54 -7.35 -14.06
N ASN A 35 -4.83 -8.24 -14.77
CA ASN A 35 -4.96 -9.68 -14.57
C ASN A 35 -3.71 -10.39 -15.10
N ILE A 36 -2.92 -10.98 -14.21
CA ILE A 36 -1.68 -11.68 -14.58
C ILE A 36 -1.92 -12.95 -15.42
N MET A 37 -3.14 -13.51 -15.39
CA MET A 37 -3.48 -14.68 -16.20
C MET A 37 -3.44 -14.34 -17.70
N ASP A 38 -3.73 -13.09 -18.07
CA ASP A 38 -3.62 -12.62 -19.46
C ASP A 38 -2.16 -12.55 -19.92
N CYS A 39 -1.22 -12.50 -18.98
CA CYS A 39 0.22 -12.60 -19.20
C CYS A 39 0.75 -14.04 -19.06
N GLY A 40 -0.15 -15.02 -18.86
CA GLY A 40 0.14 -16.43 -18.69
C GLY A 40 0.80 -16.77 -17.34
N PHE A 41 0.48 -16.06 -16.27
CA PHE A 41 0.86 -16.41 -14.90
C PHE A 41 -0.37 -16.88 -14.14
N ASP A 42 -0.28 -18.05 -13.47
CA ASP A 42 -1.34 -18.54 -12.60
C ASP A 42 -1.30 -17.87 -11.21
N ASN A 43 -0.08 -17.59 -10.73
CA ASN A 43 0.17 -16.79 -9.53
C ASN A 43 1.58 -16.17 -9.60
N ILE A 44 1.80 -15.12 -8.81
CA ILE A 44 3.13 -14.55 -8.57
C ILE A 44 3.67 -15.13 -7.27
N ARG A 45 4.88 -15.70 -7.33
CA ARG A 45 5.54 -16.36 -6.19
C ARG A 45 6.75 -15.58 -5.68
N SER A 46 7.37 -14.76 -6.51
CA SER A 46 8.34 -13.75 -6.07
C SER A 46 8.32 -12.54 -7.00
N LEU A 47 8.79 -11.39 -6.52
CA LEU A 47 8.85 -10.16 -7.31
C LEU A 47 9.99 -9.26 -6.88
N LYS A 48 10.42 -8.39 -7.78
CA LYS A 48 11.38 -7.32 -7.52
C LYS A 48 10.76 -6.01 -7.92
N VAL A 49 10.84 -5.02 -7.06
CA VAL A 49 10.46 -3.64 -7.38
C VAL A 49 11.75 -2.87 -7.57
N GLU A 50 12.11 -2.58 -8.82
CA GLU A 50 13.34 -1.87 -9.14
C GLU A 50 13.18 -0.36 -9.06
N CYS A 51 11.98 0.16 -9.37
CA CYS A 51 11.69 1.60 -9.36
C CYS A 51 10.22 1.91 -9.01
N GLY A 52 10.04 2.88 -8.10
CA GLY A 52 8.75 3.38 -7.65
C GLY A 52 8.07 2.47 -6.63
N ALA A 53 6.87 2.89 -6.21
CA ALA A 53 5.98 2.10 -5.37
C ALA A 53 4.81 1.55 -6.18
N TRP A 54 4.36 0.35 -5.80
CA TRP A 54 3.28 -0.36 -6.47
C TRP A 54 2.25 -0.84 -5.44
N ALA A 55 0.99 -0.87 -5.86
CA ALA A 55 -0.11 -1.51 -5.13
C ALA A 55 -0.38 -2.86 -5.78
N GLY A 56 -0.16 -3.95 -5.03
CA GLY A 56 -0.54 -5.31 -5.40
C GLY A 56 -1.92 -5.67 -4.83
N TYR A 57 -2.62 -6.59 -5.51
CA TYR A 57 -3.98 -6.97 -5.17
C TYR A 57 -4.18 -8.48 -5.27
N GLU A 58 -4.94 -9.02 -4.31
CA GLU A 58 -5.30 -10.44 -4.25
C GLU A 58 -6.10 -10.93 -5.46
N HIS A 59 -6.97 -10.08 -6.02
CA HIS A 59 -7.82 -10.43 -7.15
C HIS A 59 -7.45 -9.61 -8.39
N SER A 60 -7.98 -10.02 -9.54
CA SER A 60 -7.92 -9.24 -10.77
C SER A 60 -8.68 -7.92 -10.61
N SER A 61 -8.44 -6.99 -11.54
CA SER A 61 -9.09 -5.69 -11.62
C SER A 61 -8.93 -4.82 -10.36
N PHE A 62 -7.80 -4.98 -9.66
CA PHE A 62 -7.43 -4.20 -8.47
C PHE A 62 -8.39 -4.38 -7.28
N CYS A 63 -8.85 -5.62 -7.06
CA CYS A 63 -9.80 -5.98 -6.02
C CYS A 63 -9.19 -6.91 -4.94
N GLY A 64 -9.90 -7.08 -3.82
CA GLY A 64 -9.46 -7.96 -2.73
C GLY A 64 -8.49 -7.28 -1.76
N GLN A 65 -7.67 -8.08 -1.07
CA GLN A 65 -6.65 -7.54 -0.18
C GLN A 65 -5.56 -6.79 -0.95
N GLN A 66 -5.10 -5.68 -0.37
CA GLN A 66 -4.04 -4.83 -0.92
C GLN A 66 -2.68 -5.15 -0.29
N PHE A 67 -1.63 -4.95 -1.06
CA PHE A 67 -0.24 -5.10 -0.63
C PHE A 67 0.57 -3.92 -1.12
N VAL A 68 1.22 -3.20 -0.22
CA VAL A 68 2.19 -2.17 -0.62
C VAL A 68 3.50 -2.86 -1.05
N LEU A 69 3.98 -2.51 -2.23
CA LEU A 69 5.19 -3.06 -2.85
C LEU A 69 6.15 -1.91 -3.17
N GLU A 70 7.01 -1.61 -2.22
CA GLU A 70 8.06 -0.58 -2.36
C GLU A 70 9.33 -1.20 -2.94
N ARG A 71 10.29 -0.36 -3.33
CA ARG A 71 11.57 -0.81 -3.88
C ARG A 71 12.22 -1.88 -3.01
N GLY A 72 12.51 -3.04 -3.61
CA GLY A 72 13.09 -4.17 -2.88
C GLY A 72 12.90 -5.50 -3.58
N ASP A 73 13.49 -6.52 -2.96
CA ASP A 73 13.46 -7.91 -3.41
C ASP A 73 12.52 -8.71 -2.50
N TYR A 74 11.51 -9.35 -3.11
CA TYR A 74 10.47 -10.10 -2.40
C TYR A 74 10.53 -11.58 -2.82
N PRO A 75 11.34 -12.41 -2.15
CA PRO A 75 11.63 -13.78 -2.58
C PRO A 75 10.46 -14.75 -2.46
N ARG A 76 9.42 -14.40 -1.70
CA ARG A 76 8.23 -15.22 -1.41
C ARG A 76 7.09 -14.37 -0.88
N TRP A 77 5.88 -14.91 -0.86
CA TRP A 77 4.65 -14.18 -0.57
C TRP A 77 4.58 -13.56 0.83
N GLU A 78 5.25 -14.16 1.81
CA GLU A 78 5.37 -13.62 3.18
C GLU A 78 6.10 -12.27 3.19
N SER A 79 6.92 -11.99 2.17
CA SER A 79 7.73 -10.77 2.09
C SER A 79 6.87 -9.53 1.79
N TRP A 80 5.71 -9.67 1.11
CA TRP A 80 4.80 -8.56 0.82
C TRP A 80 3.50 -8.59 1.64
N SER A 81 3.03 -9.79 1.99
CA SER A 81 1.85 -9.95 2.84
C SER A 81 2.14 -9.66 4.31
N GLY A 82 3.41 -9.74 4.74
CA GLY A 82 3.83 -9.48 6.12
C GLY A 82 3.37 -10.55 7.11
N SER A 83 3.46 -10.25 8.41
CA SER A 83 2.96 -11.11 9.50
C SER A 83 1.43 -11.02 9.64
N ASN A 84 0.71 -11.20 8.53
CA ASN A 84 -0.73 -11.10 8.50
C ASN A 84 -1.41 -12.32 9.10
N ALA A 85 -2.47 -12.10 9.86
CA ALA A 85 -3.45 -13.13 10.24
C ALA A 85 -4.23 -13.68 9.01
N TYR A 86 -4.03 -13.06 7.85
CA TYR A 86 -4.68 -13.36 6.59
C TYR A 86 -3.67 -14.04 5.65
N HIS A 87 -3.67 -15.38 5.67
CA HIS A 87 -2.78 -16.22 4.86
C HIS A 87 -3.23 -16.24 3.40
N ILE A 88 -2.83 -15.22 2.65
CA ILE A 88 -3.13 -15.12 1.22
C ILE A 88 -1.85 -14.96 0.42
N GLU A 89 -1.56 -15.99 -0.37
CA GLU A 89 -0.40 -16.07 -1.26
C GLU A 89 -0.70 -15.50 -2.65
N ARG A 90 -1.96 -15.13 -2.91
CA ARG A 90 -2.44 -14.77 -4.24
C ARG A 90 -2.16 -13.29 -4.52
N LEU A 91 -1.56 -13.01 -5.67
CA LEU A 91 -1.36 -11.65 -6.19
C LEU A 91 -1.67 -11.66 -7.69
N MET A 92 -2.84 -11.13 -8.06
CA MET A 92 -3.39 -11.27 -9.43
C MET A 92 -3.40 -10.00 -10.25
N SER A 93 -3.25 -8.84 -9.62
CA SER A 93 -3.16 -7.55 -10.30
C SER A 93 -2.32 -6.57 -9.51
N PHE A 94 -1.76 -5.59 -10.20
CA PHE A 94 -0.95 -4.55 -9.58
C PHE A 94 -0.90 -3.29 -10.44
N ARG A 95 -0.62 -2.15 -9.79
CA ARG A 95 -0.47 -0.86 -10.47
C ARG A 95 0.56 0.04 -9.78
N PRO A 96 1.15 1.01 -10.50
CA PRO A 96 1.93 2.07 -9.87
C PRO A 96 1.12 2.90 -8.88
N ILE A 97 1.80 3.40 -7.84
CA ILE A 97 1.31 4.42 -6.90
C ILE A 97 2.00 5.73 -7.30
N CYS A 98 1.35 6.50 -8.19
CA CYS A 98 1.95 7.69 -8.80
C CYS A 98 2.06 8.87 -7.82
N SER A 99 1.17 8.92 -6.82
CA SER A 99 1.15 9.96 -5.78
C SER A 99 2.16 9.72 -4.66
N ALA A 100 2.91 8.61 -4.65
CA ALA A 100 3.92 8.36 -3.63
C ALA A 100 5.00 9.47 -3.63
N ASN A 101 5.04 10.24 -2.54
CA ASN A 101 6.02 11.29 -2.29
C ASN A 101 6.32 11.35 -0.78
N HIS A 102 7.25 10.50 -0.32
CA HIS A 102 7.50 10.29 1.11
C HIS A 102 7.78 11.59 1.89
N LYS A 103 8.48 12.57 1.29
CA LYS A 103 8.88 13.81 1.97
C LYS A 103 7.74 14.81 2.15
N GLU A 104 6.76 14.78 1.26
CA GLU A 104 5.65 15.73 1.24
C GLU A 104 4.32 15.06 1.63
N SER A 105 4.35 13.79 2.03
CA SER A 105 3.15 13.04 2.43
C SER A 105 2.48 13.67 3.65
N LYS A 106 1.17 13.91 3.52
CA LYS A 106 0.34 14.50 4.58
C LYS A 106 -1.06 13.88 4.57
N ILE A 107 -1.53 13.46 5.73
CA ILE A 107 -2.86 12.89 5.92
C ILE A 107 -3.52 13.51 7.15
N VAL A 108 -4.83 13.71 7.08
CA VAL A 108 -5.66 14.06 8.23
C VAL A 108 -6.57 12.87 8.54
N VAL A 109 -6.57 12.42 9.79
CA VAL A 109 -7.42 11.34 10.27
C VAL A 109 -8.52 11.90 11.17
N PHE A 110 -9.73 11.36 11.06
CA PHE A 110 -10.91 11.84 11.77
C PHE A 110 -11.55 10.72 12.58
N GLU A 111 -12.04 11.09 13.76
CA GLU A 111 -12.66 10.15 14.71
C GLU A 111 -13.90 9.46 14.12
N ARG A 112 -14.69 10.19 13.35
CA ARG A 112 -15.94 9.69 12.75
C ARG A 112 -15.89 9.79 11.23
N GLU A 113 -16.82 9.09 10.60
CA GLU A 113 -17.07 9.16 9.16
C GLU A 113 -17.39 10.60 8.71
N ASN A 114 -17.24 10.86 7.41
CA ASN A 114 -17.56 12.14 6.79
C ASN A 114 -16.79 13.35 7.37
N PHE A 115 -15.57 13.13 7.86
CA PHE A 115 -14.66 14.15 8.39
C PHE A 115 -15.19 14.85 9.66
N ILE A 116 -15.89 14.10 10.50
CA ILE A 116 -16.53 14.60 11.71
C ILE A 116 -15.71 14.22 12.96
N GLY A 117 -15.76 15.08 13.97
CA GLY A 117 -15.21 14.82 15.30
C GLY A 117 -13.78 15.31 15.44
N ARG A 118 -13.03 14.72 16.37
CA ARG A 118 -11.64 15.08 16.57
C ARG A 118 -10.81 14.70 15.35
N GLN A 119 -9.87 15.56 14.98
CA GLN A 119 -8.96 15.33 13.85
C GLN A 119 -7.51 15.42 14.29
N TRP A 120 -6.64 14.71 13.58
CA TRP A 120 -5.20 14.83 13.71
C TRP A 120 -4.55 14.87 12.35
N GLU A 121 -3.64 15.83 12.20
CA GLU A 121 -2.78 15.95 11.03
C GLU A 121 -1.49 15.16 11.26
N MET A 122 -1.12 14.37 10.26
CA MET A 122 -0.02 13.40 10.32
C MET A 122 0.88 13.58 9.09
N ASN A 123 2.19 13.63 9.34
CA ASN A 123 3.23 13.81 8.33
C ASN A 123 4.46 12.92 8.57
N ASP A 124 4.38 12.00 9.53
CA ASP A 124 5.40 11.01 9.85
C ASP A 124 4.83 9.58 9.89
N ASP A 125 5.67 8.59 10.14
CA ASP A 125 5.26 7.21 10.26
C ASP A 125 4.89 6.87 11.71
N TYR A 126 3.73 6.23 11.90
CA TYR A 126 3.17 5.96 13.21
C TYR A 126 2.97 4.45 13.42
N PRO A 127 3.91 3.75 14.07
CA PRO A 127 3.79 2.32 14.34
C PRO A 127 2.73 2.01 15.41
N SER A 128 2.26 3.01 16.17
CA SER A 128 1.09 2.89 17.04
C SER A 128 0.38 4.24 17.15
N LEU A 129 -0.87 4.28 16.71
CA LEU A 129 -1.72 5.47 16.85
C LEU A 129 -2.06 5.74 18.33
N GLN A 130 -2.24 4.69 19.12
CA GLN A 130 -2.54 4.83 20.54
C GLN A 130 -1.38 5.43 21.32
N ALA A 131 -0.13 5.11 20.96
CA ALA A 131 1.05 5.75 21.55
C ALA A 131 1.11 7.26 21.29
N MET A 132 0.47 7.74 20.22
CA MET A 132 0.32 9.17 19.90
C MET A 132 -0.87 9.84 20.59
N GLY A 133 -1.66 9.09 21.37
CA GLY A 133 -2.85 9.59 22.05
C GLY A 133 -4.15 9.45 21.23
N TRP A 134 -4.15 8.68 20.14
CA TRP A 134 -5.40 8.29 19.47
C TRP A 134 -6.20 7.34 20.38
N PRO A 135 -7.44 7.66 20.75
CA PRO A 135 -8.14 6.98 21.84
C PRO A 135 -8.80 5.65 21.45
N ASN A 136 -8.97 5.36 20.16
CA ASN A 136 -9.70 4.19 19.66
C ASN A 136 -8.77 3.28 18.83
N ASN A 137 -9.24 2.10 18.43
CA ASN A 137 -8.56 1.21 17.49
C ASN A 137 -9.00 1.43 16.03
N GLU A 138 -9.83 2.44 15.80
CA GLU A 138 -10.54 2.68 14.55
C GLU A 138 -10.32 4.12 14.10
N ILE A 139 -10.36 4.33 12.79
CA ILE A 139 -10.40 5.66 12.16
C ILE A 139 -11.71 5.75 11.38
N GLY A 140 -12.49 6.80 11.62
CA GLY A 140 -13.79 6.97 10.98
C GLY A 140 -13.68 7.46 9.53
N SER A 141 -12.80 8.42 9.26
CA SER A 141 -12.52 8.90 7.90
C SER A 141 -11.13 9.51 7.78
N MET A 142 -10.63 9.64 6.55
CA MET A 142 -9.28 10.11 6.25
C MET A 142 -9.26 11.04 5.05
N GLN A 143 -8.40 12.06 5.09
CA GLN A 143 -8.14 12.96 3.98
C GLN A 143 -6.64 12.98 3.67
N VAL A 144 -6.25 12.38 2.54
CA VAL A 144 -4.87 12.41 2.04
C VAL A 144 -4.66 13.71 1.29
N GLN A 145 -4.02 14.68 1.95
CA GLN A 145 -3.76 16.00 1.36
C GLN A 145 -2.65 15.93 0.31
N SER A 146 -1.66 15.06 0.54
CA SER A 146 -0.54 14.84 -0.38
C SER A 146 0.12 13.50 -0.10
N GLY A 147 0.80 12.97 -1.12
CA GLY A 147 1.51 11.70 -1.01
C GLY A 147 0.59 10.48 -1.11
N ALA A 148 1.14 9.35 -0.70
CA ALA A 148 0.42 8.11 -0.52
C ALA A 148 0.79 7.48 0.83
N TRP A 149 -0.18 6.79 1.42
CA TRP A 149 -0.12 6.23 2.76
C TRP A 149 -0.59 4.78 2.73
N VAL A 150 -0.05 3.99 3.64
CA VAL A 150 -0.56 2.65 3.92
C VAL A 150 -0.94 2.58 5.39
N CYS A 151 -2.21 2.24 5.63
CA CYS A 151 -2.79 2.00 6.94
C CYS A 151 -2.82 0.51 7.24
N TYR A 152 -2.69 0.17 8.52
CA TYR A 152 -2.64 -1.22 8.98
C TYR A 152 -3.59 -1.45 10.15
N GLN A 153 -4.20 -2.64 10.14
CA GLN A 153 -5.15 -3.06 11.17
C GLN A 153 -4.55 -3.07 12.59
N TYR A 154 -3.30 -3.47 12.75
CA TYR A 154 -2.63 -3.61 14.04
C TYR A 154 -1.41 -2.70 14.17
N PRO A 155 -0.95 -2.42 15.42
CA PRO A 155 0.32 -1.74 15.65
C PRO A 155 1.50 -2.51 15.04
N GLY A 156 2.53 -1.77 14.66
CA GLY A 156 3.76 -2.28 14.06
C GLY A 156 3.60 -2.71 12.60
N TYR A 157 2.68 -2.08 11.86
CA TYR A 157 2.47 -2.31 10.42
C TYR A 157 2.04 -3.74 10.08
N ARG A 158 1.05 -4.27 10.80
CA ARG A 158 0.56 -5.66 10.68
C ARG A 158 -0.94 -5.73 10.42
N GLY A 159 -1.37 -6.86 9.86
CA GLY A 159 -2.76 -7.12 9.51
C GLY A 159 -3.12 -6.53 8.14
N TYR A 160 -4.41 -6.36 7.90
CA TYR A 160 -4.87 -5.81 6.63
C TYR A 160 -4.20 -4.47 6.33
N GLN A 161 -3.76 -4.33 5.09
CA GLN A 161 -3.19 -3.10 4.54
C GLN A 161 -4.25 -2.38 3.72
N TYR A 162 -4.28 -1.04 3.83
CA TYR A 162 -5.16 -0.16 3.07
C TYR A 162 -4.32 0.97 2.47
N ILE A 163 -4.29 1.07 1.14
CA ILE A 163 -3.51 2.08 0.43
C ILE A 163 -4.41 3.28 0.15
N LEU A 164 -3.97 4.45 0.62
CA LEU A 164 -4.68 5.72 0.49
C LEU A 164 -3.79 6.70 -0.27
N GLU A 165 -4.34 7.37 -1.26
CA GLU A 165 -3.59 8.17 -2.23
C GLU A 165 -4.29 9.52 -2.42
N CYS A 166 -3.51 10.60 -2.54
CA CYS A 166 -4.10 11.94 -2.73
C CYS A 166 -4.80 12.12 -4.09
N ASP A 167 -4.43 11.32 -5.10
CA ASP A 167 -4.99 11.38 -6.45
C ASP A 167 -6.17 10.42 -6.68
N ARG A 168 -6.47 9.51 -5.74
CA ARG A 168 -7.68 8.68 -5.75
C ARG A 168 -8.77 9.29 -4.89
N HIS A 169 -10.01 9.25 -5.38
CA HIS A 169 -11.17 9.82 -4.69
C HIS A 169 -11.00 11.30 -4.30
N GLY A 170 -10.10 12.04 -4.97
CA GLY A 170 -9.74 13.40 -4.58
C GLY A 170 -9.03 13.49 -3.21
N GLY A 171 -8.41 12.40 -2.75
CA GLY A 171 -7.82 12.28 -1.42
C GLY A 171 -8.84 12.14 -0.30
N GLU A 172 -10.14 12.03 -0.61
CA GLU A 172 -11.22 11.96 0.37
C GLU A 172 -11.69 10.52 0.58
N TYR A 173 -11.56 10.01 1.81
CA TYR A 173 -12.01 8.68 2.21
C TYR A 173 -12.99 8.80 3.38
N LYS A 174 -14.28 8.97 3.07
CA LYS A 174 -15.31 9.35 4.05
C LYS A 174 -15.80 8.19 4.90
N HIS A 175 -15.59 6.96 4.43
CA HIS A 175 -16.08 5.73 5.05
C HIS A 175 -15.15 4.55 4.70
N TYR A 176 -15.05 3.54 5.57
CA TYR A 176 -14.09 2.43 5.40
C TYR A 176 -14.24 1.63 4.08
N ARG A 177 -15.47 1.59 3.54
CA ARG A 177 -15.78 1.00 2.23
C ARG A 177 -15.03 1.66 1.07
N GLU A 178 -14.57 2.90 1.24
CA GLU A 178 -13.82 3.64 0.22
C GLU A 178 -12.32 3.33 0.27
N TRP A 179 -11.83 2.60 1.28
CA TRP A 179 -10.41 2.25 1.39
C TRP A 179 -9.99 1.16 0.39
N GLY A 180 -10.94 0.60 -0.38
CA GLY A 180 -10.68 -0.30 -1.50
C GLY A 180 -10.28 -1.74 -1.11
N SER A 181 -10.43 -2.14 0.15
CA SER A 181 -10.19 -3.52 0.61
C SER A 181 -11.50 -4.25 0.83
N HIS A 182 -11.50 -5.56 0.62
CA HIS A 182 -12.62 -6.45 0.99
C HIS A 182 -12.65 -6.77 2.50
N ALA A 183 -11.66 -6.30 3.26
CA ALA A 183 -11.65 -6.46 4.70
C ALA A 183 -12.89 -5.79 5.32
N GLN A 184 -13.70 -6.58 6.04
CA GLN A 184 -14.91 -6.12 6.72
C GLN A 184 -14.59 -5.48 8.09
N THR A 185 -13.54 -4.68 8.15
CA THR A 185 -13.12 -3.99 9.37
C THR A 185 -12.59 -2.59 9.05
N PHE A 186 -12.94 -1.64 9.90
CA PHE A 186 -12.50 -0.24 9.88
C PHE A 186 -11.45 0.04 10.97
N GLN A 187 -10.87 -1.02 11.51
CA GLN A 187 -9.80 -0.97 12.48
C GLN A 187 -8.50 -0.53 11.80
N VAL A 188 -7.88 0.53 12.33
CA VAL A 188 -6.58 1.04 11.91
C VAL A 188 -5.83 1.49 13.15
N GLN A 189 -4.62 0.95 13.34
CA GLN A 189 -3.82 1.18 14.55
C GLN A 189 -2.37 1.57 14.27
N SER A 190 -1.93 1.47 13.02
CA SER A 190 -0.68 2.07 12.56
C SER A 190 -0.81 2.51 11.11
N LEU A 191 -0.02 3.51 10.72
CA LEU A 191 0.03 4.00 9.35
C LEU A 191 1.41 4.58 9.06
N ARG A 192 1.81 4.54 7.80
CA ARG A 192 3.09 5.10 7.34
C ARG A 192 2.96 5.65 5.93
N ARG A 193 3.88 6.52 5.59
CA ARG A 193 4.06 7.07 4.25
C ARG A 193 4.64 6.00 3.35
N ILE A 194 4.20 6.00 2.09
CA ILE A 194 4.73 5.11 1.06
C ILE A 194 6.00 5.72 0.47
N GLN A 195 7.04 4.91 0.33
CA GLN A 195 8.34 5.26 -0.24
C GLN A 195 8.44 4.81 -1.70
N GLN A 196 8.84 5.74 -2.57
CA GLN A 196 9.12 5.51 -3.99
C GLN A 196 10.55 5.00 -4.26
#